data_AF-A0A519EWV7-F1
#
_entry.id   AF-A0A519EWV7-F1
#
_cell.length_a   1.000
_cell.length_b   1.000
_cell.length_c   1.000
_cell.angle_alpha   90.00
_cell.angle_beta   90.00
_cell.angle_gamma   90.00
#
_symmetry.space_group_name_H-M   'P 1'
#
loop_
_entity.id
_entity.type
_entity.pdbx_description
1 polymer ?
#
loop_
_entity_poly.entity_id
_entity_poly.type
_entity_poly.pdbx_seq_one_letter_code
_entity_poly.pdbx_strand_id
1 'polypeptide(L)'
;PLAKKEGGEFVEDNEANALNGTYPLARFLYVYVNKAPNKPLNPLEAEFVKLILSKQGQEVVMKDGYIPLPAKVASKALADLGLQER
;
A
#
# COMPACT_ATOMS: atom_id res chain seq x y z
N PRO A 1 22.39 -1.03 -0.05
CA PRO A 1 22.45 0.16 -0.94
C PRO A 1 22.32 -0.08 -2.46
N LEU A 2 21.54 0.76 -3.16
CA LEU A 2 21.38 0.77 -4.62
C LEU A 2 21.27 2.21 -5.18
N ALA A 3 21.90 2.46 -6.33
CA ALA A 3 21.77 3.71 -7.08
C ALA A 3 20.78 3.57 -8.24
N LYS A 4 19.99 4.61 -8.52
CA LYS A 4 18.98 4.60 -9.61
C LYS A 4 19.57 4.57 -11.02
N LYS A 5 20.78 5.13 -11.17
CA LYS A 5 21.51 5.25 -12.43
C LYS A 5 22.98 4.96 -12.16
N GLU A 6 23.70 4.55 -13.19
CA GLU A 6 25.15 4.40 -13.13
C GLU A 6 25.83 5.70 -12.68
N GLY A 7 26.77 5.61 -11.75
CA GLY A 7 27.46 6.75 -11.14
C GLY A 7 26.63 7.60 -10.17
N GLY A 8 25.39 7.23 -9.87
CA GLY A 8 24.53 7.96 -8.93
C GLY A 8 24.81 7.64 -7.45
N GLU A 9 24.16 8.41 -6.55
CA GLU A 9 24.22 8.16 -5.12
C GLU A 9 23.53 6.84 -4.75
N PHE A 10 24.16 6.11 -3.83
CA PHE A 10 23.63 4.87 -3.28
C PHE A 10 22.64 5.15 -2.15
N VAL A 11 21.45 4.55 -2.23
CA VAL A 11 20.40 4.67 -1.23
C VAL A 11 20.21 3.32 -0.53
N GLU A 12 20.16 3.30 0.81
CA GLU A 12 19.92 2.08 1.59
C GLU A 12 18.48 1.58 1.50
N ASP A 13 18.29 0.27 1.62
CA ASP A 13 17.03 -0.46 1.49
C ASP A 13 16.21 -0.49 2.80
N ASN A 14 16.12 0.65 3.49
CA ASN A 14 15.36 0.77 4.73
C ASN A 14 13.95 1.32 4.53
N GLU A 15 13.12 1.21 5.58
CA GLU A 15 11.72 1.66 5.57
C GLU A 15 11.58 3.14 5.22
N ALA A 16 12.41 4.00 5.79
CA ALA A 16 12.35 5.43 5.53
C ALA A 16 12.56 5.76 4.04
N ASN A 17 13.55 5.13 3.40
CA ASN A 17 13.88 5.33 1.99
C ASN A 17 12.86 4.68 1.04
N ALA A 18 12.22 3.59 1.46
CA ALA A 18 11.14 2.97 0.71
C ALA A 18 9.87 3.82 0.74
N LEU A 19 9.48 4.33 1.92
CA LEU A 19 8.27 5.14 2.09
C LEU A 19 8.36 6.52 1.45
N ASN A 20 9.55 7.13 1.44
CA ASN A 20 9.77 8.42 0.77
C ASN A 20 10.05 8.29 -0.73
N GLY A 21 10.13 7.06 -1.26
CA GLY A 21 10.34 6.77 -2.69
C GLY A 21 11.75 7.01 -3.21
N THR A 22 12.74 7.19 -2.33
CA THR A 22 14.15 7.38 -2.74
C THR A 22 14.85 6.07 -3.04
N TYR A 23 14.45 4.96 -2.41
CA TYR A 23 15.02 3.66 -2.72
C TYR A 23 14.54 3.18 -4.11
N PRO A 24 15.42 2.93 -5.09
CA PRO A 24 15.03 2.78 -6.49
C PRO A 24 14.10 1.61 -6.82
N LEU A 25 14.07 0.57 -5.97
CA LEU A 25 13.24 -0.63 -6.18
C LEU A 25 12.01 -0.68 -5.25
N ALA A 26 11.77 0.37 -4.45
CA ALA A 26 10.57 0.45 -3.66
C ALA A 26 9.34 0.54 -4.57
N ARG A 27 8.34 -0.31 -4.29
CA ARG A 27 7.09 -0.36 -5.05
C ARG A 27 5.93 -0.77 -4.15
N PHE A 28 4.73 -0.34 -4.52
CA PHE A 28 3.52 -0.88 -3.93
C PHE A 28 3.28 -2.33 -4.38
N LEU A 29 2.67 -3.11 -3.49
CA LEU A 29 1.99 -4.34 -3.86
C LEU A 29 0.56 -3.98 -4.26
N TYR A 30 0.21 -4.24 -5.52
CA TYR A 30 -1.12 -3.94 -6.03
C TYR A 30 -2.05 -5.14 -5.88
N VAL A 31 -3.27 -4.87 -5.40
CA VAL A 31 -4.39 -5.80 -5.41
C VAL A 31 -5.40 -5.30 -6.43
N TYR A 32 -5.79 -6.17 -7.36
CA TYR A 32 -6.80 -5.83 -8.37
C TYR A 32 -8.18 -6.25 -7.90
N VAL A 33 -9.13 -5.33 -7.98
CA VAL A 33 -10.55 -5.58 -7.72
C VAL A 33 -11.36 -5.32 -8.99
N ASN A 34 -12.24 -6.24 -9.35
CA ASN A 34 -13.12 -6.08 -10.51
C ASN A 34 -14.32 -5.20 -10.15
N LYS A 35 -14.07 -3.89 -10.02
CA LYS A 35 -15.11 -2.91 -9.67
C LYS A 35 -15.84 -2.42 -10.91
N ALA A 36 -17.12 -2.77 -11.03
CA ALA A 36 -17.97 -2.22 -12.08
C ALA A 36 -18.13 -0.69 -11.92
N PRO A 37 -18.11 0.08 -13.03
CA PRO A 37 -18.36 1.52 -12.99
C PRO A 37 -19.70 1.85 -12.32
N ASN A 38 -19.73 2.90 -11.50
CA ASN A 38 -20.92 3.40 -10.80
C ASN A 38 -21.64 2.38 -9.90
N LYS A 39 -21.04 1.22 -9.63
CA LYS A 39 -21.56 0.24 -8.67
C LYS A 39 -20.63 0.14 -7.46
N PRO A 40 -21.17 -0.13 -6.26
CA PRO A 40 -20.36 -0.48 -5.11
C PRO A 40 -19.68 -1.84 -5.36
N LEU A 41 -18.62 -2.11 -4.60
CA LEU A 41 -18.02 -3.45 -4.53
C LEU A 41 -19.02 -4.46 -3.96
N ASN A 42 -18.81 -5.75 -4.24
CA ASN A 42 -19.54 -6.80 -3.53
C ASN A 42 -19.30 -6.63 -2.02
N PRO A 43 -20.32 -6.78 -1.16
CA PRO A 43 -20.15 -6.61 0.28
C PRO A 43 -18.98 -7.39 0.89
N LEU A 44 -18.75 -8.64 0.47
CA LEU A 44 -17.64 -9.44 0.99
C LEU A 44 -16.27 -8.91 0.53
N GLU A 45 -16.16 -8.49 -0.72
CA GLU A 45 -14.95 -7.87 -1.25
C GLU A 45 -14.66 -6.54 -0.54
N ALA A 46 -15.71 -5.74 -0.29
CA ALA A 46 -15.58 -4.47 0.43
C ALA A 46 -15.07 -4.66 1.86
N GLU A 47 -15.59 -5.64 2.59
CA GLU A 47 -15.11 -5.94 3.94
C GLU A 47 -13.70 -6.51 3.96
N PHE A 48 -13.33 -7.32 2.97
CA PHE A 48 -11.96 -7.78 2.83
C PHE A 48 -11.00 -6.61 2.56
N VAL A 49 -11.35 -5.70 1.64
CA VAL A 49 -10.55 -4.50 1.35
C VAL A 49 -10.41 -3.62 2.60
N LYS A 50 -11.48 -3.41 3.36
CA LYS A 50 -11.41 -2.69 4.65
C LYS A 50 -10.47 -3.38 5.63
N LEU A 51 -10.53 -4.70 5.74
CA LEU A 51 -9.65 -5.46 6.63
C LEU A 51 -8.17 -5.27 6.25
N ILE A 52 -7.81 -5.50 4.99
CA ILE A 52 -6.40 -5.43 4.57
C ILE A 52 -5.83 -4.00 4.66
N LEU A 53 -6.68 -2.97 4.47
CA LEU A 53 -6.28 -1.55 4.60
C LEU A 53 -6.35 -1.02 6.04
N SER A 54 -7.01 -1.74 6.95
CA SER A 54 -7.10 -1.33 8.36
C SER A 54 -5.76 -1.42 9.08
N LYS A 55 -5.66 -0.73 10.22
CA LYS A 55 -4.51 -0.86 11.14
C LYS A 55 -4.18 -2.33 11.46
N GLN A 56 -5.20 -3.14 11.77
CA GLN A 56 -5.01 -4.56 12.07
C GLN A 56 -4.42 -5.32 10.87
N GLY A 57 -4.93 -5.07 9.66
CA GLY A 57 -4.39 -5.68 8.44
C GLY A 57 -2.93 -5.29 8.19
N GLN A 58 -2.60 -4.01 8.39
CA GLN A 58 -1.24 -3.51 8.22
C GLN A 58 -0.25 -4.06 9.28
N GLU A 59 -0.70 -4.30 10.51
CA GLU A 59 0.10 -4.95 11.55
C GLU A 59 0.43 -6.42 11.21
N VAL A 60 -0.46 -7.12 10.50
CA VAL A 60 -0.18 -8.48 10.00
C VAL A 60 0.87 -8.42 8.90
N VAL A 61 0.71 -7.50 7.95
CA VAL A 61 1.64 -7.31 6.82
C VAL A 61 3.07 -7.02 7.30
N MET A 62 3.22 -6.25 8.38
CA MET A 62 4.52 -5.98 9.00
C MET A 62 5.21 -7.25 9.52
N LYS A 63 4.45 -8.19 10.10
CA LYS A 63 5.01 -9.46 10.61
C LYS A 63 5.54 -10.37 9.50
N ASP A 64 5.01 -10.22 8.29
CA ASP A 64 5.41 -10.97 7.10
C ASP A 64 6.58 -10.32 6.34
N GLY A 65 7.20 -9.28 6.91
CA GLY A 65 8.40 -8.63 6.37
C GLY A 65 8.14 -7.53 5.34
N TYR A 66 6.88 -7.08 5.20
CA TYR A 66 6.53 -5.94 4.36
C TYR A 66 6.53 -4.63 5.15
N ILE A 67 6.71 -3.53 4.42
CA ILE A 67 6.53 -2.18 4.96
C ILE A 67 5.04 -1.82 4.87
N PRO A 68 4.39 -1.43 5.99
CA PRO A 68 2.98 -1.08 5.99
C PRO A 68 2.72 0.21 5.20
N LEU A 69 1.50 0.33 4.68
CA LEU A 69 1.06 1.54 4.01
C LEU A 69 0.98 2.71 5.01
N PRO A 70 1.45 3.91 4.64
CA PRO A 70 1.13 5.12 5.37
C PRO A 70 -0.38 5.31 5.47
N ALA A 71 -0.89 5.74 6.63
CA ALA A 71 -2.33 5.91 6.87
C ALA A 71 -3.02 6.73 5.76
N LYS A 72 -2.38 7.80 5.29
CA LYS A 72 -2.89 8.64 4.20
C LYS A 72 -3.10 7.87 2.88
N VAL A 73 -2.25 6.89 2.58
CA VAL A 73 -2.37 6.05 1.38
C VAL A 73 -3.53 5.07 1.53
N ALA A 74 -3.65 4.43 2.71
CA ALA A 74 -4.77 3.53 3.00
C ALA A 74 -6.13 4.26 2.95
N SER A 75 -6.23 5.43 3.59
CA SER A 75 -7.45 6.26 3.55
C SER A 75 -7.79 6.70 2.13
N LYS A 76 -6.79 7.06 1.31
CA LYS A 76 -7.01 7.38 -0.10
C LYS A 76 -7.55 6.17 -0.88
N ALA A 77 -6.97 4.99 -0.70
CA ALA A 77 -7.42 3.78 -1.37
C ALA A 77 -8.87 3.40 -1.00
N LEU A 78 -9.25 3.56 0.27
CA LEU A 78 -10.64 3.38 0.72
C LEU A 78 -11.57 4.39 0.04
N ALA A 79 -11.21 5.67 0.02
CA ALA A 79 -12.00 6.72 -0.62
C ALA A 79 -12.16 6.51 -2.13
N ASP A 80 -11.10 6.12 -2.83
CA ASP A 80 -11.13 5.81 -4.27
C ASP A 80 -12.09 4.64 -4.59
N LEU A 81 -12.33 3.74 -3.63
CA LEU A 81 -13.29 2.63 -3.73
C LEU A 81 -14.68 2.95 -3.17
N GLY A 82 -14.90 4.15 -2.64
CA GLY A 82 -16.15 4.57 -1.99
C GLY A 82 -16.38 3.91 -0.63
N LEU A 83 -15.32 3.54 0.07
CA LEU A 83 -15.33 2.90 1.38
C LEU A 83 -14.88 3.89 2.47
N GLN A 84 -15.28 3.62 3.70
CA GLN A 84 -14.84 4.34 4.91
C GLN A 84 -14.18 3.36 5.88
N GLU A 85 -13.22 3.84 6.67
CA GLU A 85 -12.76 3.10 7.84
C GLU A 85 -13.93 2.89 8.81
N ARG A 86 -13.89 1.76 9.52
CA ARG A 86 -14.88 1.46 10.56
C ARG A 86 -14.60 2.25 11.83
#